data_AF-A0A841H7B6-F1
#
_entry.id   AF-A0A841H7B6-F1
#
_cell.length_a   1.000
_cell.length_b   1.000
_cell.length_c   1.000
_cell.angle_alpha   90.00
_cell.angle_beta   90.00
_cell.angle_gamma   90.00
#
_symmetry.space_group_name_H-M   'P 1'
#
loop_
_entity.id
_entity.type
_entity.pdbx_description
1 polymer ?
#
loop_
_entity_poly.entity_id
_entity_poly.type
_entity_poly.pdbx_seq_one_letter_code
_entity_poly.pdbx_strand_id
1 'polypeptide(L)'
;MTFEEFESEAHRLFATIPPEFRGGVETVRVSGRTVLHPELPDVYTMGECATGELDYEDGVPEPTRSEVRLFYGSFRALAEQDEDFDWQGELWETLTHEIRHHRESAAGEDALEDYDDASDENFKRRDGLSFDPFFYRGGEPAGEGVWEVDDDVFVEMIVDERRVSPEQDIEVIIDGERIGVPVPDDLGDVCFLYLEGFGETPGDVTVVLVRRIGFWEQLRTLFRREEPIVAEWTLAEGDWVRRGPAGDRPD
;
A
#
# COMPACT_ATOMS: atom_id res chain seq x y z
N MET A 1 1.24 -6.45 -41.68
CA MET A 1 2.51 -6.20 -40.98
C MET A 1 3.30 -7.50 -40.93
N THR A 2 4.62 -7.48 -41.16
CA THR A 2 5.49 -8.66 -40.96
C THR A 2 5.89 -8.82 -39.49
N PHE A 3 6.54 -9.93 -39.14
CA PHE A 3 7.05 -10.16 -37.79
C PHE A 3 8.08 -9.09 -37.39
N GLU A 4 9.02 -8.79 -38.28
CA GLU A 4 10.09 -7.81 -38.03
C GLU A 4 9.55 -6.38 -37.91
N GLU A 5 8.55 -6.03 -38.72
CA GLU A 5 7.84 -4.75 -38.63
C GLU A 5 7.11 -4.62 -37.28
N PHE A 6 6.43 -5.69 -36.85
CA PHE A 6 5.72 -5.74 -35.57
C PHE A 6 6.68 -5.64 -34.38
N GLU A 7 7.80 -6.36 -34.41
CA GLU A 7 8.81 -6.31 -33.36
C GLU A 7 9.43 -4.91 -33.23
N SER A 8 9.83 -4.32 -34.36
CA SER A 8 10.36 -2.96 -34.38
C SER A 8 9.34 -1.94 -33.86
N GLU A 9 8.06 -2.13 -34.19
CA GLU A 9 6.99 -1.24 -33.77
C GLU A 9 6.68 -1.38 -32.26
N ALA A 10 6.68 -2.60 -31.73
CA ALA A 10 6.48 -2.87 -30.30
C ALA A 10 7.55 -2.18 -29.45
N HIS A 11 8.82 -2.31 -29.86
CA HIS A 11 9.93 -1.62 -29.20
C HIS A 11 9.83 -0.10 -29.32
N ARG A 12 9.41 0.42 -30.49
CA ARG A 12 9.20 1.86 -30.70
C ARG A 12 8.13 2.39 -29.77
N LEU A 13 6.98 1.73 -29.70
CA LEU A 13 5.86 2.13 -28.82
C LEU A 13 6.25 2.06 -27.35
N PHE A 14 6.91 0.99 -26.91
CA PHE A 14 7.41 0.86 -25.54
C PHE A 14 8.37 1.98 -25.16
N ALA A 15 9.28 2.37 -26.07
CA ALA A 15 10.20 3.47 -25.84
C ALA A 15 9.49 4.82 -25.65
N THR A 16 8.24 4.99 -26.12
CA THR A 16 7.45 6.21 -25.90
C THR A 16 6.84 6.30 -24.50
N ILE A 17 6.69 5.17 -23.80
CA ILE A 17 6.15 5.13 -22.44
C ILE A 17 7.25 5.58 -21.47
N PRO A 18 7.07 6.67 -20.69
CA PRO A 18 8.10 7.10 -19.75
C PRO A 18 8.38 6.04 -18.67
N PRO A 19 9.64 5.86 -18.21
CA PRO A 19 10.01 4.83 -17.24
C PRO A 19 9.15 4.81 -15.97
N GLU A 20 8.75 5.97 -15.46
CA GLU A 20 7.90 6.13 -14.29
C GLU A 20 6.49 5.52 -14.45
N PHE A 21 6.04 5.30 -15.69
CA PHE A 21 4.75 4.68 -15.99
C PHE A 21 4.87 3.19 -16.32
N ARG A 22 6.08 2.62 -16.36
CA ARG A 22 6.30 1.21 -16.73
C ARG A 22 6.13 0.22 -15.56
N GLY A 23 6.04 0.72 -14.32
CA GLY A 23 5.83 -0.13 -13.14
C GLY A 23 6.92 -1.18 -12.93
N GLY A 24 8.17 -0.92 -13.33
CA GLY A 24 9.26 -1.90 -13.22
C GLY A 24 9.49 -2.78 -14.46
N VAL A 25 8.63 -2.70 -15.49
CA VAL A 25 8.88 -3.39 -16.77
C VAL A 25 10.08 -2.77 -17.48
N GLU A 26 11.11 -3.58 -17.73
CA GLU A 26 12.36 -3.14 -18.34
C GLU A 26 12.37 -3.31 -19.86
N THR A 27 11.68 -4.33 -20.38
CA THR A 27 11.77 -4.71 -21.79
C THR A 27 10.46 -5.29 -22.33
N VAL A 28 10.37 -5.33 -23.67
CA VAL A 28 9.33 -6.04 -24.42
C VAL A 28 9.98 -7.15 -25.22
N ARG A 29 9.38 -8.33 -25.26
CA ARG A 29 9.83 -9.47 -26.06
C ARG A 29 8.70 -9.91 -27.00
N VAL A 30 9.00 -10.07 -28.29
CA VAL A 30 8.03 -10.54 -29.27
C VAL A 30 8.27 -12.02 -29.58
N SER A 31 7.18 -12.78 -29.68
CA SER A 31 7.19 -14.20 -30.03
C SER A 31 6.29 -14.46 -31.24
N GLY A 32 6.73 -15.30 -32.17
CA GLY A 32 5.93 -15.73 -33.32
C GLY A 32 4.81 -16.73 -32.98
N ARG A 33 4.64 -17.09 -31.71
CA ARG A 33 3.61 -18.04 -31.25
C ARG A 33 2.21 -17.45 -31.42
N THR A 34 1.25 -18.33 -31.67
CA THR A 34 -0.18 -18.06 -31.52
C THR A 34 -0.62 -18.72 -30.22
N VAL A 35 -1.17 -17.94 -29.30
CA VAL A 35 -1.55 -18.38 -27.96
C VAL A 35 -3.06 -18.21 -27.80
N LEU A 36 -3.75 -19.28 -27.41
CA LEU A 36 -5.17 -19.24 -27.07
C LEU A 36 -5.34 -18.94 -25.58
N HIS A 37 -6.45 -18.30 -25.24
CA HIS A 37 -6.84 -18.09 -23.86
C HIS A 37 -7.08 -19.45 -23.18
N PRO A 38 -6.52 -19.69 -21.98
CA PRO A 38 -6.55 -21.01 -21.33
C PRO A 38 -7.98 -21.49 -21.02
N GLU A 39 -8.90 -20.57 -20.75
CA GLU A 39 -10.28 -20.88 -20.34
C GLU A 39 -11.34 -20.61 -21.43
N LEU A 40 -10.97 -19.86 -22.47
CA LEU A 40 -11.90 -19.41 -23.51
C LEU A 40 -11.44 -19.96 -24.86
N PRO A 41 -12.00 -21.11 -25.30
CA PRO A 41 -11.73 -21.60 -26.64
C PRO A 41 -12.17 -20.52 -27.64
N ASP A 42 -11.35 -20.27 -28.66
CA ASP A 42 -11.54 -19.26 -29.71
C ASP A 42 -11.16 -17.81 -29.35
N VAL A 43 -10.59 -17.55 -28.16
CA VAL A 43 -9.99 -16.24 -27.83
C VAL A 43 -8.46 -16.34 -27.88
N TYR A 44 -7.79 -15.34 -28.44
CA TYR A 44 -6.33 -15.27 -28.50
C TYR A 44 -5.75 -14.39 -27.39
N THR A 45 -4.70 -14.87 -26.74
CA THR A 45 -3.88 -14.05 -25.83
C THR A 45 -2.89 -13.27 -26.67
N MET A 46 -2.99 -11.94 -26.64
CA MET A 46 -2.15 -11.03 -27.44
C MET A 46 -0.83 -10.69 -26.74
N GLY A 47 -0.85 -10.56 -25.42
CA GLY A 47 0.33 -10.34 -24.60
C GLY A 47 0.18 -10.90 -23.19
N GLU A 48 1.29 -10.90 -22.46
CA GLU A 48 1.34 -11.18 -21.03
C GLU A 48 2.51 -10.38 -20.42
N CYS A 49 2.34 -9.84 -19.22
CA CYS A 49 3.48 -9.39 -18.42
C CYS A 49 4.06 -10.54 -17.61
N ALA A 50 5.37 -10.75 -17.70
CA ALA A 50 6.09 -11.76 -16.95
C ALA A 50 7.05 -11.10 -15.96
N THR A 51 6.79 -11.28 -14.67
CA THR A 51 7.71 -10.96 -13.59
C THR A 51 8.68 -12.13 -13.42
N GLY A 52 9.98 -11.85 -13.33
CA GLY A 52 11.04 -12.86 -13.40
C GLY A 52 11.08 -13.86 -12.23
N GLU A 53 10.29 -14.92 -12.30
CA GLU A 53 10.64 -16.21 -11.71
C GLU A 53 10.87 -17.23 -12.82
N LEU A 54 12.00 -17.18 -13.52
CA LEU A 54 12.43 -18.30 -14.36
C LEU A 54 13.96 -18.52 -14.30
N ASP A 55 14.29 -19.69 -13.77
CA ASP A 55 15.47 -20.53 -13.97
C ASP A 55 16.85 -20.00 -13.51
N TYR A 56 17.18 -20.37 -12.26
CA TYR A 56 18.53 -20.40 -11.70
C TYR A 56 19.40 -21.41 -12.45
N GLU A 57 20.19 -20.96 -13.42
CA GLU A 57 21.32 -21.76 -13.93
C GLU A 57 22.70 -21.21 -13.59
N ASP A 58 22.85 -19.97 -13.10
CA ASP A 58 24.18 -19.34 -12.91
C ASP A 58 24.41 -18.57 -11.60
N GLY A 59 23.58 -18.79 -10.57
CA GLY A 59 23.97 -18.47 -9.18
C GLY A 59 24.25 -16.99 -8.86
N VAL A 60 23.75 -16.06 -9.66
CA VAL A 60 23.70 -14.62 -9.33
C VAL A 60 22.24 -14.21 -9.39
N PRO A 61 21.64 -13.69 -8.30
CA PRO A 61 20.33 -13.06 -8.39
C PRO A 61 20.48 -11.81 -9.27
N GLU A 62 20.11 -11.91 -10.54
CA GLU A 62 19.77 -10.70 -11.31
C GLU A 62 18.52 -10.11 -10.65
N PRO A 63 18.40 -8.77 -10.54
CA PRO A 63 17.14 -8.16 -10.14
C PRO A 63 16.03 -8.73 -11.04
N THR A 64 14.92 -9.13 -10.43
CA THR A 64 13.72 -9.64 -11.10
C THR A 64 13.34 -8.71 -12.25
N ARG A 65 13.75 -9.04 -13.48
CA ARG A 65 13.43 -8.22 -14.65
C ARG A 65 12.01 -8.54 -15.10
N SER A 66 11.10 -7.60 -14.94
CA SER A 66 9.77 -7.69 -15.53
C SER A 66 9.84 -7.40 -17.03
N GLU A 67 9.22 -8.25 -17.85
CA GLU A 67 9.12 -8.07 -19.29
C GLU A 67 7.67 -8.24 -19.79
N VAL A 68 7.28 -7.45 -20.78
CA VAL A 68 6.02 -7.70 -21.52
C VAL A 68 6.32 -8.60 -22.71
N ARG A 69 5.61 -9.71 -22.81
CA ARG A 69 5.69 -10.62 -23.96
C ARG A 69 4.49 -10.38 -24.87
N LEU A 70 4.75 -10.28 -26.17
CA LEU A 70 3.72 -10.08 -27.19
C LEU A 70 3.74 -11.24 -28.19
N PHE A 71 2.55 -11.73 -28.55
CA PHE A 71 2.37 -12.92 -29.39
C PHE A 71 1.95 -12.52 -30.80
N TYR A 72 2.91 -12.26 -31.69
CA TYR A 72 2.63 -11.87 -33.07
C TYR A 72 1.68 -12.85 -33.80
N GLY A 73 1.80 -14.15 -33.52
CA GLY A 73 0.90 -15.15 -34.11
C GLY A 73 -0.56 -15.00 -33.67
N SER A 74 -0.82 -14.44 -32.48
CA SER A 74 -2.15 -14.10 -31.98
C SER A 74 -2.70 -12.84 -32.66
N PHE A 75 -1.91 -11.78 -32.75
CA PHE A 75 -2.27 -10.56 -33.49
C PHE A 75 -2.61 -10.87 -34.95
N ARG A 76 -1.79 -11.70 -35.59
CA ARG A 76 -2.03 -12.14 -36.97
C ARG A 76 -3.34 -12.91 -37.10
N ALA A 77 -3.67 -13.79 -36.16
CA ALA A 77 -4.91 -14.56 -36.20
C ALA A 77 -6.15 -13.67 -36.07
N LEU A 78 -6.05 -12.56 -35.34
CA LEU A 78 -7.10 -11.53 -35.26
C LEU A 78 -7.17 -10.68 -36.54
N ALA A 79 -6.03 -10.24 -37.05
CA ALA A 79 -5.94 -9.47 -38.30
C ALA A 79 -6.40 -10.27 -39.54
N GLU A 80 -6.35 -11.60 -39.51
CA GLU A 80 -6.92 -12.44 -40.56
C GLU A 80 -8.46 -12.50 -40.51
N GLN A 81 -9.07 -12.12 -39.40
CA GLN A 81 -10.52 -12.07 -39.20
C GLN A 81 -11.12 -10.67 -39.43
N ASP A 82 -10.29 -9.62 -39.39
CA ASP A 82 -10.68 -8.23 -39.57
C ASP A 82 -9.80 -7.52 -40.62
N GLU A 83 -10.42 -7.12 -41.74
CA GLU A 83 -9.73 -6.44 -42.83
C GLU A 83 -9.29 -5.01 -42.49
N ASP A 84 -9.91 -4.39 -41.47
CA ASP A 84 -9.64 -3.04 -41.00
C ASP A 84 -8.75 -3.02 -39.73
N PHE A 85 -8.12 -4.16 -39.38
CA PHE A 85 -7.33 -4.32 -38.15
C PHE A 85 -6.24 -3.25 -37.99
N ASP A 86 -6.38 -2.41 -36.96
CA ASP A 86 -5.40 -1.38 -36.61
C ASP A 86 -4.24 -1.98 -35.80
N TRP A 87 -3.24 -2.49 -36.52
CA TRP A 87 -2.04 -3.07 -35.93
C TRP A 87 -1.37 -2.18 -34.88
N GLN A 88 -1.29 -0.87 -35.11
CA GLN A 88 -0.59 0.03 -34.19
C GLN A 88 -1.46 0.32 -32.95
N GLY A 89 -2.77 0.50 -33.14
CA GLY A 89 -3.74 0.68 -32.06
C GLY A 89 -3.80 -0.53 -31.13
N GLU A 90 -3.96 -1.73 -31.70
CA GLU A 90 -4.05 -2.99 -30.94
C GLU A 90 -2.75 -3.31 -30.18
N LEU A 91 -1.61 -3.01 -30.80
CA LEU A 91 -0.30 -3.16 -30.16
C LEU A 91 -0.12 -2.20 -28.99
N TRP A 92 -0.55 -0.95 -29.15
CA TRP A 92 -0.53 0.04 -28.08
C TRP A 92 -1.47 -0.32 -26.93
N GLU A 93 -2.70 -0.72 -27.24
CA GLU A 93 -3.68 -1.16 -26.25
C GLU A 93 -3.15 -2.35 -25.45
N THR A 94 -2.69 -3.40 -26.13
CA THR A 94 -2.13 -4.59 -25.47
C THR A 94 -0.94 -4.22 -24.57
N LEU A 95 0.01 -3.45 -25.10
CA LEU A 95 1.21 -3.07 -24.34
C LEU A 95 0.86 -2.25 -23.08
N THR A 96 -0.04 -1.27 -23.21
CA THR A 96 -0.46 -0.43 -22.08
C THR A 96 -1.34 -1.18 -21.10
N HIS A 97 -2.13 -2.14 -21.56
CA HIS A 97 -2.91 -3.05 -20.73
C HIS A 97 -1.99 -3.88 -19.84
N GLU A 98 -1.01 -4.59 -20.41
CA GLU A 98 -0.09 -5.43 -19.64
C GLU A 98 0.73 -4.62 -18.62
N ILE A 99 1.22 -3.43 -19.01
CA ILE A 99 1.95 -2.54 -18.10
C ILE A 99 1.06 -2.05 -16.94
N ARG A 100 -0.19 -1.70 -17.25
CA ARG A 100 -1.15 -1.26 -16.24
C ARG A 100 -1.46 -2.38 -15.25
N HIS A 101 -1.75 -3.57 -15.75
CA HIS A 101 -2.01 -4.75 -14.93
C HIS A 101 -0.81 -5.07 -14.04
N HIS A 102 0.41 -5.07 -14.58
CA HIS A 102 1.62 -5.28 -13.77
C HIS A 102 1.77 -4.24 -12.65
N ARG A 103 1.53 -2.96 -12.95
CA ARG A 103 1.59 -1.89 -11.94
C ARG A 103 0.51 -2.05 -10.86
N GLU A 104 -0.71 -2.45 -11.23
CA GLU A 104 -1.79 -2.70 -10.29
C GLU A 104 -1.47 -3.92 -9.39
N SER A 105 -0.87 -4.98 -9.95
CA SER A 105 -0.36 -6.12 -9.18
C SER A 105 0.79 -5.74 -8.25
N ALA A 106 1.81 -5.02 -8.74
CA ALA A 106 2.94 -4.59 -7.95
C ALA A 106 2.52 -3.68 -6.77
N ALA A 107 1.59 -2.74 -7.02
CA ALA A 107 1.04 -1.92 -5.94
C ALA A 107 0.22 -2.73 -4.91
N GLY A 108 -0.38 -3.85 -5.34
CA GLY A 108 -1.05 -4.78 -4.44
C GLY A 108 -0.06 -5.63 -3.65
N GLU A 109 1.03 -6.08 -4.27
CA GLU A 109 2.14 -6.79 -3.60
C GLU A 109 2.81 -5.89 -2.55
N ASP A 110 3.13 -4.63 -2.89
CA ASP A 110 3.67 -3.65 -1.94
C ASP A 110 2.74 -3.47 -0.73
N ALA A 111 1.42 -3.36 -0.96
CA ALA A 111 0.45 -3.23 0.12
C ALA A 111 0.32 -4.50 0.99
N LEU A 112 0.52 -5.68 0.41
CA LEU A 112 0.55 -6.95 1.16
C LEU A 112 1.83 -7.06 1.99
N GLU A 113 2.98 -6.66 1.45
CA GLU A 113 4.25 -6.60 2.20
C GLU A 113 4.15 -5.60 3.37
N ASP A 114 3.61 -4.39 3.14
CA ASP A 114 3.36 -3.39 4.19
C ASP A 114 2.43 -3.93 5.29
N TYR A 115 1.40 -4.71 4.92
CA TYR A 115 0.49 -5.34 5.88
C TYR A 115 1.16 -6.45 6.68
N ASP A 116 1.94 -7.32 6.03
CA ASP A 116 2.67 -8.40 6.69
C ASP A 116 3.70 -7.83 7.69
N ASP A 117 4.45 -6.80 7.30
CA ASP A 117 5.36 -6.08 8.20
C ASP A 117 4.59 -5.46 9.38
N ALA A 118 3.43 -4.83 9.13
CA ALA A 118 2.59 -4.27 10.18
C ALA A 118 2.07 -5.36 11.15
N SER A 119 1.67 -6.52 10.66
CA SER A 119 1.23 -7.66 11.48
C SER A 119 2.37 -8.19 12.36
N ASP A 120 3.58 -8.36 11.80
CA ASP A 120 4.77 -8.80 12.52
C ASP A 120 5.16 -7.81 13.64
N GLU A 121 5.10 -6.51 13.37
CA GLU A 121 5.34 -5.47 14.37
C GLU A 121 4.22 -5.42 15.43
N ASN A 122 2.96 -5.64 15.05
CA ASN A 122 1.86 -5.74 16.02
C ASN A 122 2.04 -6.96 16.95
N PHE A 123 2.53 -8.08 16.42
CA PHE A 123 2.89 -9.25 17.22
C PHE A 123 4.00 -8.91 18.21
N LYS A 124 5.08 -8.24 17.77
CA LYS A 124 6.17 -7.78 18.66
C LYS A 124 5.64 -6.88 19.78
N ARG A 125 4.75 -5.93 19.45
CA ARG A 125 4.08 -5.06 20.42
C ARG A 125 3.33 -5.87 21.48
N ARG A 126 2.47 -6.81 21.05
CA ARG A 126 1.68 -7.66 21.98
C ARG A 126 2.55 -8.55 22.87
N ASP A 127 3.70 -9.02 22.38
CA ASP A 127 4.67 -9.80 23.16
C ASP A 127 5.62 -8.94 24.01
N GLY A 128 5.49 -7.61 23.99
CA GLY A 128 6.34 -6.67 24.73
C GLY A 128 7.79 -6.61 24.21
N LEU A 129 8.00 -6.96 22.95
CA LEU A 129 9.27 -6.82 22.24
C LEU A 129 9.41 -5.39 21.70
N SER A 130 10.61 -5.03 21.24
CA SER A 130 10.82 -3.77 20.52
C SER A 130 10.09 -3.82 19.17
N PHE A 131 9.36 -2.77 18.83
CA PHE A 131 8.60 -2.65 17.59
C PHE A 131 8.77 -1.26 16.95
N ASP A 132 8.46 -1.11 15.66
CA ASP A 132 8.39 0.20 14.98
C ASP A 132 7.17 0.98 15.46
N PRO A 133 7.29 2.16 16.08
CA PRO A 133 6.13 2.91 16.61
C PRO A 133 5.14 3.42 15.56
N PHE A 134 5.45 3.30 14.26
CA PHE A 134 4.56 3.71 13.17
C PHE A 134 4.05 2.54 12.31
N PHE A 135 4.27 1.29 12.75
CA PHE A 135 3.92 0.08 12.01
C PHE A 135 2.47 0.05 11.52
N TYR A 136 1.52 0.54 12.34
CA TYR A 136 0.08 0.48 12.05
C TYR A 136 -0.32 1.19 10.76
N ARG A 137 0.52 2.10 10.24
CA ARG A 137 0.24 2.79 8.97
C ARG A 137 0.33 1.87 7.74
N GLY A 138 0.97 0.71 7.87
CA GLY A 138 0.97 -0.36 6.86
C GLY A 138 -0.30 -1.24 6.91
N GLY A 139 -1.16 -1.04 7.90
CA GLY A 139 -2.45 -1.74 8.01
C GLY A 139 -3.51 -1.29 7.01
N GLU A 140 -4.67 -1.94 7.05
CA GLU A 140 -5.81 -1.59 6.20
C GLU A 140 -6.42 -0.23 6.63
N PRO A 141 -6.62 0.73 5.71
CA PRO A 141 -7.20 2.02 6.06
C PRO A 141 -8.70 1.91 6.37
N ALA A 142 -9.08 2.23 7.60
CA ALA A 142 -10.47 2.17 8.10
C ALA A 142 -11.13 3.57 8.22
N GLY A 143 -10.38 4.66 7.99
CA GLY A 143 -10.88 6.03 8.07
C GLY A 143 -9.77 7.08 7.99
N GLU A 144 -10.13 8.36 8.11
CA GLU A 144 -9.13 9.44 8.18
C GLU A 144 -8.32 9.31 9.48
N GLY A 145 -7.05 8.93 9.38
CA GLY A 145 -6.19 8.69 10.54
C GLY A 145 -6.51 7.39 11.29
N VAL A 146 -7.20 6.44 10.65
CA VAL A 146 -7.57 5.15 11.27
C VAL A 146 -7.07 3.99 10.41
N TRP A 147 -6.37 3.05 11.04
CA TRP A 147 -5.84 1.84 10.41
C TRP A 147 -6.22 0.59 11.22
N GLU A 148 -6.33 -0.54 10.54
CA GLU A 148 -6.62 -1.84 11.12
C GLU A 148 -5.47 -2.83 10.84
N VAL A 149 -5.03 -3.56 11.86
CA VAL A 149 -4.01 -4.62 11.76
C VAL A 149 -4.42 -5.79 12.66
N ASP A 150 -4.68 -6.97 12.09
CA ASP A 150 -5.10 -8.17 12.82
C ASP A 150 -6.25 -7.90 13.81
N ASP A 151 -7.34 -7.31 13.30
CA ASP A 151 -8.53 -6.86 14.03
C ASP A 151 -8.30 -5.71 15.05
N ASP A 152 -7.05 -5.31 15.34
CA ASP A 152 -6.75 -4.15 16.18
C ASP A 152 -6.92 -2.86 15.38
N VAL A 153 -7.55 -1.86 15.99
CA VAL A 153 -7.80 -0.56 15.37
C VAL A 153 -6.89 0.49 15.99
N PHE A 154 -6.14 1.21 15.16
CA PHE A 154 -5.24 2.28 15.53
C PHE A 154 -5.78 3.63 15.04
N VAL A 155 -6.04 4.55 15.96
CA VAL A 155 -6.52 5.90 15.67
C VAL A 155 -5.39 6.89 15.93
N GLU A 156 -4.74 7.37 14.89
CA GLU A 156 -3.67 8.35 15.01
C GLU A 156 -4.22 9.75 15.27
N MET A 157 -3.65 10.43 16.25
CA MET A 157 -3.87 11.85 16.45
C MET A 157 -2.56 12.61 16.58
N ILE A 158 -2.42 13.63 15.73
CA ILE A 158 -1.29 14.53 15.78
C ILE A 158 -1.52 15.60 16.85
N VAL A 159 -0.71 15.59 17.91
CA VAL A 159 -0.79 16.53 19.04
C VAL A 159 0.32 17.58 18.98
N ASP A 160 -0.03 18.83 19.28
CA ASP A 160 0.90 19.96 19.44
C ASP A 160 1.00 20.29 20.94
N GLU A 161 2.21 20.35 21.50
CA GLU A 161 2.46 20.62 22.93
C GLU A 161 1.74 21.86 23.46
N ARG A 162 1.43 22.84 22.60
CA ARG A 162 0.75 24.07 23.03
C ARG A 162 -0.76 23.90 23.24
N ARG A 163 -1.34 22.77 22.84
CA ARG A 163 -2.79 22.54 22.80
C ARG A 163 -3.27 21.43 23.72
N VAL A 164 -2.36 20.67 24.33
CA VAL A 164 -2.74 19.53 25.16
C VAL A 164 -2.30 19.82 26.59
N SER A 165 -3.28 20.04 27.46
CA SER A 165 -3.05 20.10 28.91
C SER A 165 -3.42 18.75 29.50
N PRO A 166 -2.64 18.16 30.42
CA PRO A 166 -2.98 16.89 31.10
C PRO A 166 -4.35 16.93 31.79
N GLU A 167 -4.85 18.13 32.07
CA GLU A 167 -6.15 18.38 32.70
C GLU A 167 -7.34 18.36 31.70
N GLN A 168 -7.11 18.14 30.41
CA GLN A 168 -8.15 18.15 29.36
C GLN A 168 -8.18 16.84 28.59
N ASP A 169 -9.37 16.24 28.47
CA ASP A 169 -9.61 15.12 27.56
C ASP A 169 -9.36 15.55 26.10
N ILE A 170 -8.72 14.69 25.33
CA ILE A 170 -8.67 14.78 23.86
C ILE A 170 -9.91 14.10 23.30
N GLU A 171 -10.59 14.75 22.36
CA GLU A 171 -11.69 14.15 21.61
C GLU A 171 -11.16 13.44 20.37
N VAL A 172 -11.27 12.12 20.33
CA VAL A 172 -11.01 11.28 19.15
C VAL A 172 -12.33 10.80 18.54
N ILE A 173 -12.33 10.51 17.24
CA ILE A 173 -13.49 9.92 16.56
C ILE A 173 -13.16 8.46 16.29
N ILE A 174 -13.97 7.55 16.84
CA ILE A 174 -13.84 6.11 16.64
C ILE A 174 -15.21 5.60 16.21
N ASP A 175 -15.29 4.95 15.05
CA ASP A 175 -16.55 4.47 14.47
C ASP A 175 -17.67 5.53 14.41
N GLY A 176 -17.31 6.79 14.12
CA GLY A 176 -18.24 7.92 14.08
C GLY A 176 -18.73 8.44 15.44
N GLU A 177 -18.30 7.83 16.55
CA GLU A 177 -18.54 8.31 17.90
C GLU A 177 -17.38 9.20 18.39
N ARG A 178 -17.72 10.30 19.08
CA ARG A 178 -16.71 11.11 19.77
C ARG A 178 -16.40 10.50 21.13
N ILE A 179 -15.14 10.17 21.34
CA ILE A 179 -14.62 9.61 22.59
C ILE A 179 -13.66 10.62 23.20
N GLY A 180 -13.93 11.00 24.45
CA GLY A 180 -12.99 11.77 25.26
C GLY A 180 -11.99 10.82 25.92
N VAL A 181 -10.71 11.02 25.66
CA VAL A 181 -9.61 10.21 26.18
C VAL A 181 -8.68 11.10 27.00
N PRO A 182 -8.33 10.72 28.23
CA PRO A 182 -7.42 11.51 29.07
C PRO A 182 -6.03 11.53 28.45
N VAL A 183 -5.31 12.62 28.69
CA VAL A 183 -3.94 12.80 28.21
C VAL A 183 -3.00 12.42 29.33
N PRO A 184 -2.14 11.40 29.15
CA PRO A 184 -1.15 11.08 30.15
C PRO A 184 -0.13 12.20 30.37
N ASP A 185 0.42 12.25 31.58
CA ASP A 185 1.47 13.22 31.94
C ASP A 185 2.77 13.01 31.15
N ASP A 186 3.01 11.80 30.65
CA ASP A 186 4.16 11.43 29.83
C ASP A 186 3.72 10.82 28.49
N LEU A 187 3.92 11.60 27.43
CA LEU A 187 3.53 11.26 26.06
C LEU A 187 4.67 10.68 25.22
N GLY A 188 5.94 10.86 25.63
CA GLY A 188 7.07 10.59 24.73
C GLY A 188 6.97 11.34 23.38
N ASP A 189 7.53 10.73 22.33
CA ASP A 189 7.36 11.15 20.92
C ASP A 189 6.12 10.50 20.28
N VAL A 190 5.82 9.26 20.68
CA VAL A 190 4.64 8.49 20.26
C VAL A 190 4.02 7.84 21.51
N CYS A 191 2.74 8.10 21.77
CA CYS A 191 2.01 7.53 22.91
C CYS A 191 0.90 6.59 22.45
N PHE A 192 0.93 5.34 22.89
CA PHE A 192 -0.13 4.36 22.68
C PHE A 192 -1.07 4.35 23.89
N LEU A 193 -2.36 4.63 23.64
CA LEU A 193 -3.43 4.60 24.63
C LEU A 193 -4.36 3.42 24.32
N TYR A 194 -4.21 2.33 25.05
CA TYR A 194 -5.03 1.12 24.90
C TYR A 194 -6.38 1.31 25.59
N LEU A 195 -7.48 1.27 24.84
CA LEU A 195 -8.83 1.40 25.37
C LEU A 195 -9.40 0.01 25.69
N GLU A 196 -9.31 -0.41 26.95
CA GLU A 196 -9.87 -1.70 27.36
C GLU A 196 -11.40 -1.72 27.23
N GLY A 197 -11.93 -2.79 26.65
CA GLY A 197 -13.38 -3.02 26.53
C GLY A 197 -14.10 -2.06 25.58
N PHE A 198 -13.36 -1.38 24.69
CA PHE A 198 -13.94 -0.47 23.71
C PHE A 198 -14.45 -1.25 22.48
N GLY A 199 -15.78 -1.30 22.31
CA GLY A 199 -16.43 -1.89 21.14
C GLY A 199 -16.92 -3.33 21.33
N GLU A 200 -17.69 -3.83 20.38
CA GLU A 200 -18.05 -5.27 20.25
C GLU A 200 -17.09 -6.01 19.30
N THR A 201 -16.06 -5.32 18.79
CA THR A 201 -15.05 -5.87 17.89
C THR A 201 -14.12 -6.84 18.62
N PRO A 202 -13.62 -7.88 17.94
CA PRO A 202 -12.73 -8.87 18.55
C PRO A 202 -11.31 -8.35 18.86
N GLY A 203 -10.83 -7.29 18.19
CA GLY A 203 -9.53 -6.68 18.44
C GLY A 203 -9.56 -5.41 19.29
N ASP A 204 -8.38 -4.99 19.74
CA ASP A 204 -8.21 -3.87 20.67
C ASP A 204 -8.24 -2.53 19.93
N VAL A 205 -8.86 -1.52 20.54
CA VAL A 205 -8.83 -0.15 20.01
C VAL A 205 -7.76 0.66 20.73
N THR A 206 -6.85 1.22 19.93
CA THR A 206 -5.69 1.97 20.42
C THR A 206 -5.68 3.38 19.83
N VAL A 207 -5.60 4.40 20.68
CA VAL A 207 -5.37 5.78 20.24
C VAL A 207 -3.87 6.06 20.27
N VAL A 208 -3.31 6.46 19.13
CA VAL A 208 -1.88 6.76 18.99
C VAL A 208 -1.68 8.27 18.91
N LEU A 209 -1.17 8.87 19.98
CA LEU A 209 -0.83 10.29 20.00
C LEU A 209 0.58 10.50 19.45
N VAL A 210 0.70 11.18 18.31
CA VAL A 210 1.98 11.48 17.67
C VAL A 210 2.31 12.95 17.90
N ARG A 211 3.44 13.21 18.55
CA ARG A 211 3.87 14.58 18.84
C ARG A 211 4.40 15.27 17.58
N ARG A 212 3.87 16.46 17.27
CA ARG A 212 4.44 17.32 16.23
C ARG A 212 5.76 17.93 16.67
N ILE A 213 6.86 17.31 16.26
CA ILE A 213 8.19 17.90 16.37
C ILE A 213 8.24 19.10 15.42
N GLY A 214 8.45 20.31 15.96
CA GLY A 214 8.57 21.52 15.15
C GLY A 214 9.74 21.39 14.16
N PHE A 215 9.59 21.93 12.94
CA PHE A 215 10.61 21.91 11.87
C PHE A 215 12.05 22.30 12.33
N TRP A 216 12.17 23.10 13.40
CA TRP A 216 13.45 23.50 14.00
C TRP A 216 14.11 22.45 14.91
N GLU A 217 13.34 21.50 15.47
CA GLU A 217 13.87 20.34 16.20
C GLU A 217 14.27 19.19 15.27
N GLN A 218 13.60 19.00 14.12
CA GLN A 218 14.03 18.07 13.06
C GLN A 218 15.45 18.35 12.55
N LEU A 219 15.84 19.63 12.50
CA LEU A 219 17.21 20.05 12.14
C LEU A 219 18.25 19.71 13.22
N ARG A 220 17.84 19.49 14.48
CA ARG A 220 18.72 19.06 15.58
C ARG A 220 18.81 17.53 15.70
N THR A 221 17.71 16.81 15.45
CA THR A 221 17.69 15.33 15.45
C THR A 221 18.39 14.71 14.24
N LEU A 222 18.60 15.45 13.14
CA LEU A 222 19.49 15.01 12.05
C LEU A 222 20.95 14.72 12.51
N PHE A 223 21.37 15.24 13.67
CA PHE A 223 22.68 14.96 14.27
C PHE A 223 22.64 13.93 15.42
N ARG A 224 21.46 13.46 15.83
CA ARG A 224 21.32 12.50 16.92
C ARG A 224 20.17 11.54 16.57
N ARG A 225 20.52 10.37 16.03
CA ARG A 225 19.65 9.19 15.94
C ARG A 225 19.27 8.78 17.37
N GLU A 226 18.28 9.44 17.93
CA GLU A 226 17.53 8.89 19.06
C GLU A 226 16.30 8.22 18.47
N GLU A 227 16.13 6.94 18.78
CA GLU A 227 14.89 6.23 18.52
C GLU A 227 13.74 7.00 19.20
N PRO A 228 12.58 7.15 18.51
CA PRO A 228 11.44 7.83 19.09
C PRO A 228 11.06 7.21 20.43
N ILE A 229 10.87 8.04 21.45
CA ILE A 229 10.49 7.59 22.79
C ILE A 229 9.03 7.17 22.75
N VAL A 230 8.77 5.88 22.96
CA VAL A 230 7.42 5.32 23.02
C VAL A 230 6.92 5.34 24.47
N ALA A 231 5.73 5.89 24.67
CA ALA A 231 4.99 5.80 25.93
C ALA A 231 3.74 4.93 25.73
N GLU A 232 3.46 4.02 26.67
CA GLU A 232 2.32 3.11 26.58
C GLU A 232 1.46 3.23 27.84
N TRP A 233 0.16 3.40 27.65
CA TRP A 233 -0.82 3.55 28.72
C TRP A 233 -2.06 2.73 28.44
N THR A 234 -2.55 2.02 29.46
CA THR A 234 -3.80 1.27 29.42
C THR A 234 -4.87 2.05 30.15
N LEU A 235 -6.00 2.29 29.48
CA LEU A 235 -7.16 3.01 29.98
C LEU A 235 -8.30 2.02 30.20
N ALA A 236 -8.73 1.87 31.46
CA ALA A 236 -9.79 0.96 31.82
C ALA A 236 -11.17 1.50 31.41
N GLU A 237 -12.17 0.63 31.37
CA GLU A 237 -13.56 1.03 31.17
C GLU A 237 -13.99 2.02 32.27
N GLY A 238 -14.19 3.28 31.90
CA GLY A 238 -14.49 4.39 32.81
C GLY A 238 -13.45 5.52 32.82
N ASP A 239 -12.25 5.28 32.30
CA ASP A 239 -11.23 6.32 32.11
C ASP A 239 -11.50 7.15 30.85
N TRP A 240 -12.27 6.62 29.90
CA TRP A 240 -12.69 7.28 28.67
C TRP A 240 -14.21 7.53 28.66
N VAL A 241 -14.65 8.59 27.96
CA VAL A 241 -16.05 9.05 27.98
C VAL A 241 -16.63 9.11 26.57
N ARG A 242 -17.70 8.35 26.30
CA ARG A 242 -18.50 8.53 25.06
C ARG A 242 -19.25 9.87 25.12
N ARG A 243 -18.94 10.78 24.19
CA ARG A 243 -19.57 12.11 24.05
C ARG A 243 -20.73 12.11 23.04
N GLY A 244 -21.00 10.97 22.39
CA GLY A 244 -22.08 10.80 21.40
C GLY A 244 -21.60 10.95 19.95
N PRO A 245 -22.51 10.86 18.95
CA PRO A 245 -22.13 10.89 17.54
C PRO A 245 -21.46 12.21 17.16
N ALA A 246 -20.53 12.17 16.20
CA ALA A 246 -19.79 13.34 15.71
C ALA A 246 -20.68 14.43 15.06
N GLY A 247 -21.99 14.20 14.91
CA GLY A 247 -22.94 15.05 14.19
C GLY A 247 -23.65 16.16 14.99
N ASP A 248 -23.61 16.19 16.32
CA ASP A 248 -24.30 17.23 17.10
C ASP A 248 -23.30 18.25 17.68
N ARG A 249 -23.19 19.40 17.00
CA ARG A 249 -22.75 20.64 17.65
C ARG A 249 -23.92 21.18 18.48
N PRO A 250 -23.77 21.48 19.77
CA PRO A 250 -24.72 22.35 20.43
C PRO A 250 -24.51 23.78 19.90
N ASP A 251 -25.57 24.38 19.37
CA ASP A 251 -25.70 25.83 19.14
C ASP A 251 -25.60 26.63 20.45
#